data_AF-A0AAN1BC80-F1
#
_entry.id   AF-A0AAN1BC80-F1
#
_cell.length_a   1.000
_cell.length_b   1.000
_cell.length_c   1.000
_cell.angle_alpha   90.00
_cell.angle_beta   90.00
_cell.angle_gamma   90.00
#
_symmetry.space_group_name_H-M   'P 1'
#
loop_
_entity.id
_entity.type
_entity.pdbx_description
1 polymer ?
#
loop_
_entity_poly.entity_id
_entity_poly.type
_entity_poly.pdbx_seq_one_letter_code
_entity_poly.pdbx_strand_id
1 'polypeptide(L)'
;MTKRIITTARVLPDGQPFKVVGRFGWALKCLVKAGERGCTPIDHPGPRWSAYVHRLRKDHGLVIETINESHGGPFPGSHARYRLITETEIIEDAAADAAKAAA
;
A
#
# COMPACT_ATOMS: atom_id res chain seq x y z
N MET A 1 13.36 22.50 3.57
CA MET A 1 13.44 21.07 3.15
C MET A 1 12.12 20.39 3.48
N THR A 2 11.37 19.91 2.48
CA THR A 2 10.09 19.23 2.73
C THR A 2 10.34 17.84 3.31
N LYS A 3 9.78 17.56 4.49
CA LYS A 3 9.85 16.24 5.15
C LYS A 3 9.23 15.19 4.22
N ARG A 4 10.04 14.24 3.74
CA ARG A 4 9.54 13.10 2.95
C ARG A 4 9.03 12.04 3.91
N ILE A 5 7.79 11.59 3.70
CA ILE A 5 7.24 10.44 4.41
C ILE A 5 7.91 9.19 3.85
N ILE A 6 8.56 8.42 4.71
CA ILE A 6 9.21 7.15 4.36
C ILE A 6 8.48 6.04 5.12
N THR A 7 8.26 4.93 4.43
CA THR A 7 7.73 3.69 5.01
C THR A 7 8.80 2.62 4.82
N THR A 8 9.25 2.04 5.93
CA THR A 8 10.15 0.88 5.90
C THR A 8 9.29 -0.38 5.99
N ALA A 9 9.59 -1.38 5.15
CA ALA A 9 8.87 -2.64 5.13
C ALA A 9 9.83 -3.79 4.81
N ARG A 10 9.42 -5.03 5.09
CA ARG A 10 10.14 -6.22 4.62
C ARG A 10 9.17 -7.31 4.17
N VAL A 11 9.62 -8.13 3.24
CA VAL A 11 8.93 -9.37 2.85
C VAL A 11 9.22 -10.43 3.91
N LEU A 12 8.22 -11.20 4.31
CA LEU A 12 8.37 -12.28 5.29
C LEU A 12 8.73 -13.61 4.60
N PRO A 13 9.40 -14.53 5.31
CA PRO A 13 9.91 -14.39 6.69
C PRO A 13 11.28 -13.69 6.82
N ASP A 14 12.07 -13.63 5.75
CA ASP A 14 13.52 -13.35 5.78
C ASP A 14 13.97 -12.23 4.83
N GLY A 15 13.03 -11.52 4.19
CA GLY A 15 13.32 -10.43 3.27
C GLY A 15 14.06 -9.27 3.95
N GLN A 16 15.01 -8.69 3.22
CA GLN A 16 15.74 -7.51 3.69
C GLN A 16 14.82 -6.28 3.73
N PRO A 17 14.94 -5.40 4.75
CA PRO A 17 14.16 -4.16 4.81
C PRO A 17 14.41 -3.26 3.60
N PHE A 18 13.33 -2.70 3.05
CA PHE A 18 13.34 -1.72 1.98
C PHE A 18 12.51 -0.49 2.33
N LYS A 19 12.82 0.64 1.68
CA LYS A 19 12.17 1.93 1.92
C LYS A 19 11.30 2.33 0.75
N VAL A 20 10.09 2.79 1.07
CA VAL A 20 9.09 3.27 0.11
C VAL A 20 8.69 4.70 0.47
N VAL A 21 8.70 5.61 -0.50
CA VAL A 21 8.54 7.04 -0.25
C VAL A 21 7.16 7.55 -0.64
N GLY A 22 6.61 8.45 0.17
CA GLY A 22 5.40 9.23 -0.13
C GLY A 22 4.17 8.37 -0.36
N ARG A 23 3.47 8.60 -1.49
CA ARG A 23 2.21 7.91 -1.81
C ARG A 23 2.38 6.42 -2.07
N PHE A 24 3.56 5.98 -2.51
CA PHE A 24 3.86 4.55 -2.66
C PHE A 24 3.89 3.85 -1.30
N GLY A 25 4.51 4.49 -0.29
CA GLY A 25 4.56 3.96 1.07
C GLY A 25 3.17 3.94 1.73
N TRP A 26 2.37 4.98 1.51
CA TRP A 26 0.97 4.99 1.91
C TRP A 26 0.18 3.82 1.29
N ALA A 27 0.30 3.60 -0.02
CA ALA A 27 -0.40 2.51 -0.70
C ALA A 27 0.01 1.14 -0.14
N LEU A 28 1.30 0.93 0.13
CA LEU A 28 1.78 -0.30 0.76
C LEU A 28 1.18 -0.52 2.15
N LYS A 29 1.13 0.52 2.99
CA LYS A 29 0.48 0.44 4.32
C LYS A 29 -1.00 0.06 4.20
N CYS A 30 -1.73 0.65 3.25
CA CYS A 30 -3.12 0.31 3.01
C CYS A 30 -3.27 -1.16 2.60
N LEU A 31 -2.44 -1.65 1.67
CA LEU A 31 -2.46 -3.03 1.21
C LEU A 31 -2.17 -4.02 2.34
N VAL A 32 -1.12 -3.78 3.14
CA VAL A 32 -0.78 -4.62 4.31
C VAL A 32 -1.93 -4.62 5.31
N LYS A 33 -2.51 -3.45 5.63
CA LYS A 33 -3.63 -3.34 6.56
C LYS A 33 -4.90 -4.01 6.04
N ALA A 34 -5.16 -3.95 4.74
CA ALA A 34 -6.34 -4.57 4.14
C ALA A 34 -6.22 -6.09 4.04
N GLY A 35 -5.00 -6.63 4.00
CA GLY A 35 -4.74 -8.06 3.89
C GLY A 35 -5.47 -8.66 2.68
N GLU A 36 -6.12 -9.81 2.90
CA GLU A 36 -6.85 -10.54 1.87
C GLU A 36 -8.01 -9.75 1.25
N ARG A 37 -8.60 -8.80 1.99
CA ARG A 37 -9.68 -7.95 1.48
C ARG A 37 -9.20 -6.99 0.38
N GLY A 38 -7.92 -6.67 0.35
CA GLY A 38 -7.34 -5.74 -0.61
C GLY A 38 -7.90 -4.30 -0.54
N CYS A 39 -7.39 -3.45 -1.41
CA CYS A 39 -7.77 -2.03 -1.51
C CYS A 39 -8.38 -1.70 -2.87
N THR A 40 -9.40 -0.85 -2.88
CA THR A 40 -9.95 -0.23 -4.09
C THR A 40 -9.90 1.29 -3.96
N PRO A 41 -9.82 2.05 -5.06
CA PRO A 41 -10.00 3.50 -5.01
C PRO A 41 -11.32 3.95 -4.33
N ILE A 42 -12.32 3.07 -4.23
CA ILE A 42 -13.61 3.36 -3.59
C ILE A 42 -13.48 3.44 -2.05
N ASP A 43 -12.78 2.50 -1.42
CA ASP A 43 -12.64 2.46 0.05
C ASP A 43 -11.35 3.13 0.54
N HIS A 44 -10.34 3.25 -0.32
CA HIS A 44 -9.09 3.95 -0.04
C HIS A 44 -8.83 5.00 -1.13
N PRO A 45 -9.46 6.18 -1.08
CA PRO A 45 -9.35 7.17 -2.14
C PRO A 45 -7.91 7.65 -2.34
N GLY A 46 -7.40 7.46 -3.55
CA GLY A 46 -6.06 7.85 -3.97
C GLY A 46 -6.03 8.13 -5.47
N PRO A 47 -5.29 9.15 -5.94
CA PRO A 47 -5.46 9.65 -7.30
C PRO A 47 -4.95 8.69 -8.38
N ARG A 48 -4.01 7.78 -8.07
CA ARG A 48 -3.39 6.87 -9.05
C ARG A 48 -2.97 5.51 -8.46
N TRP A 49 -3.93 4.71 -8.04
CA TRP A 49 -3.66 3.37 -7.50
C TRP A 49 -2.85 2.45 -8.42
N SER A 50 -3.21 2.40 -9.71
CA SER A 50 -2.52 1.57 -10.71
C SER A 50 -1.03 1.91 -10.80
N ALA A 51 -0.67 3.20 -10.75
CA ALA A 51 0.72 3.64 -10.75
C ALA A 51 1.46 3.25 -9.47
N TYR A 52 0.79 3.32 -8.32
CA TYR A 52 1.40 2.93 -7.04
C TYR A 52 1.70 1.44 -7.01
N VAL A 53 0.72 0.63 -7.39
CA VAL A 53 0.84 -0.83 -7.46
C VAL A 53 1.88 -1.26 -8.50
N HIS A 54 1.90 -0.63 -9.68
CA HIS A 54 2.92 -0.91 -10.69
C HIS A 54 4.33 -0.68 -10.15
N ARG A 55 4.55 0.43 -9.43
CA ARG A 55 5.86 0.75 -8.84
C ARG A 55 6.24 -0.25 -7.75
N LEU A 56 5.31 -0.62 -6.87
CA LEU A 56 5.56 -1.62 -5.82
C LEU A 56 5.94 -3.00 -6.41
N ARG A 57 5.25 -3.43 -7.47
CA ARG A 57 5.60 -4.66 -8.20
C ARG A 57 6.99 -4.58 -8.82
N LYS A 58 7.29 -3.49 -9.53
CA LYS A 58 8.53 -3.33 -10.30
C LYS A 58 9.76 -3.14 -9.42
N ASP A 59 9.67 -2.32 -8.39
CA ASP A 59 10.82 -1.91 -7.58
C ASP A 59 11.13 -2.88 -6.44
N HIS A 60 10.11 -3.56 -5.90
CA HIS A 60 10.23 -4.41 -4.71
C HIS A 60 9.82 -5.87 -4.95
N GLY A 61 9.41 -6.22 -6.18
CA GLY A 61 9.03 -7.59 -6.51
C GLY A 61 7.75 -8.07 -5.82
N LEU A 62 6.96 -7.17 -5.22
CA LEU A 62 5.76 -7.55 -4.49
C LEU A 62 4.71 -8.11 -5.45
N VAL A 63 4.22 -9.32 -5.17
CA VAL A 63 3.08 -9.93 -5.84
C VAL A 63 1.83 -9.27 -5.28
N ILE A 64 1.23 -8.42 -6.11
CA ILE A 64 -0.06 -7.78 -5.84
C ILE A 64 -0.97 -8.25 -6.96
N GLU A 65 -2.11 -8.86 -6.62
CA GLU A 65 -3.13 -9.26 -7.58
C GLU A 65 -4.03 -8.07 -7.93
N THR A 66 -4.54 -8.03 -9.16
CA THR A 66 -5.59 -7.09 -9.58
C THR A 66 -6.87 -7.87 -9.82
N ILE A 67 -7.86 -7.70 -8.96
CA ILE A 67 -9.21 -8.25 -9.12
C ILE A 67 -10.08 -7.18 -9.78
N ASN A 68 -10.83 -7.53 -10.82
CA ASN A 68 -11.73 -6.60 -11.49
C ASN A 68 -13.12 -6.70 -10.84
N GLU A 69 -13.55 -5.66 -10.15
CA GLU A 69 -14.86 -5.61 -9.48
C GLU A 69 -15.82 -4.75 -10.29
N SER A 70 -16.90 -5.39 -10.78
CA SER A 70 -18.00 -4.67 -11.41
C SER A 70 -18.86 -3.97 -10.37
N HIS A 71 -19.35 -2.78 -10.69
CA HIS A 71 -20.33 -2.06 -9.88
C HIS A 71 -21.45 -1.51 -10.76
N GLY A 72 -22.66 -1.47 -10.19
CA GLY A 72 -23.84 -0.88 -10.82
C GLY A 72 -24.05 0.58 -10.43
N GLY A 73 -25.31 1.01 -10.47
CA GLY A 73 -25.74 2.38 -10.15
C GLY A 73 -25.83 3.30 -11.37
N PRO A 74 -25.97 4.61 -11.16
CA PRO A 74 -26.11 5.59 -12.26
C PRO A 74 -24.91 5.64 -13.21
N PHE A 75 -23.74 5.20 -12.74
CA PHE A 75 -22.51 5.10 -13.50
C PHE A 75 -21.96 3.68 -13.38
N PRO A 76 -22.52 2.72 -14.12
CA PRO A 76 -22.06 1.34 -14.07
C PRO A 76 -20.67 1.21 -14.70
N GLY A 77 -19.87 0.29 -14.19
CA GLY A 77 -18.51 0.09 -14.67
C GLY A 77 -17.79 -0.99 -13.90
N SER A 78 -16.48 -0.99 -13.98
CA SER A 78 -15.65 -1.85 -13.17
C SER A 78 -14.39 -1.12 -12.71
N HIS A 79 -13.85 -1.54 -11.58
CA HIS A 79 -12.64 -0.99 -11.02
C HIS A 79 -11.75 -2.08 -10.44
N ALA A 80 -10.48 -1.74 -10.24
CA ALA A 80 -9.53 -2.67 -9.65
C ALA A 80 -9.64 -2.69 -8.12
N ARG A 81 -9.70 -3.89 -7.55
CA ARG A 81 -9.29 -4.20 -6.19
C ARG A 81 -7.91 -4.83 -6.20
N TYR A 82 -7.00 -4.30 -5.40
CA TYR A 82 -5.63 -4.75 -5.31
C TYR A 82 -5.43 -5.56 -4.03
N ARG A 83 -5.03 -6.82 -4.17
CA ARG A 83 -4.77 -7.73 -3.04
C ARG A 83 -3.29 -8.03 -2.95
N LEU A 84 -2.68 -7.76 -1.80
CA LEU A 84 -1.27 -8.09 -1.57
C LEU A 84 -1.18 -9.59 -1.27
N ILE A 85 -0.42 -10.31 -2.10
CA ILE A 85 -0.18 -11.75 -1.94
C ILE A 85 1.15 -11.99 -1.23
N THR A 86 2.17 -11.19 -1.56
CA THR A 86 3.45 -11.26 -0.86
C THR A 86 3.27 -10.83 0.60
N GLU A 87 3.47 -11.76 1.53
CA GLU A 87 3.47 -11.45 2.96
C GLU A 87 4.53 -10.38 3.25
N THR A 88 4.06 -9.23 3.71
CA THR A 88 4.88 -8.04 3.92
C THR A 88 4.46 -7.42 5.23
N GLU A 89 5.43 -7.08 6.06
CA GLU A 89 5.19 -6.30 7.27
C GLU A 89 5.78 -4.90 7.16
N ILE A 90 5.13 -3.95 7.83
CA ILE A 90 5.62 -2.59 7.97
C ILE A 90 6.48 -2.53 9.22
N ILE A 91 7.70 -2.06 9.09
CA ILE A 91 8.60 -1.84 10.21
C ILE A 91 8.35 -0.41 10.69
N GLU A 92 7.81 -0.28 11.91
CA GLU A 92 7.61 1.01 12.54
C GLU A 92 8.98 1.60 12.93
N ASP A 93 9.31 2.78 12.39
CA ASP A 93 10.49 3.51 12.85
C ASP A 93 10.18 4.05 14.25
N ALA A 94 10.95 3.64 15.26
CA ALA A 94 10.77 4.02 16.68
C ALA A 94 10.68 5.54 16.94
N ALA A 95 11.13 6.37 16.00
CA ALA A 95 11.00 7.82 16.06
C ALA A 95 9.57 8.35 15.77
N ALA A 96 8.70 7.56 15.14
CA ALA A 96 7.33 7.96 14.81
C ALA A 96 6.38 7.87 16.02
N ASP A 97 6.59 6.90 16.92
CA ASP A 97 5.74 6.73 18.11
C ASP A 97 6.00 7.77 19.20
N ALA A 98 7.26 8.23 19.34
CA ALA A 98 7.59 9.31 20.26
C ALA A 98 6.83 10.61 19.96
N ALA A 99 6.51 10.87 18.67
CA ALA A 99 5.74 12.05 18.27
C ALA A 99 4.22 11.89 18.45
N LYS A 100 3.72 10.65 18.55
CA LYS A 100 2.30 10.35 18.73
C LYS A 100 1.92 10.24 20.21
N ALA A 101 2.87 9.93 21.08
CA ALA A 101 2.70 9.90 22.54
C ALA A 101 2.85 11.28 23.20
N ALA A 102 3.35 12.29 22.46
CA ALA A 102 3.61 13.65 22.97
C ALA A 102 2.59 14.70 22.50
N ALA A 103 1.48 14.27 21.87
CA ALA A 103 0.39 15.12 21.36
C ALA A 103 -0.95 14.62 21.92
#